data_AF-A0A3N5M8D5-F1
#
_entry.id   AF-A0A3N5M8D5-F1
#
_cell.length_a   1.000
_cell.length_b   1.000
_cell.length_c   1.000
_cell.angle_alpha   90.00
_cell.angle_beta   90.00
_cell.angle_gamma   90.00
#
_symmetry.space_group_name_H-M   'P 1'
#
loop_
_entity.id
_entity.type
_entity.pdbx_description
1 polymer ?
#
loop_
_entity_poly.entity_id
_entity_poly.type
_entity_poly.pdbx_seq_one_letter_code
_entity_poly.pdbx_strand_id
1 'polypeptide(L)'
;MKISYDPAGRLSIESEVCTLRHAAPVINEKPLENASTQAEAGEGGSLRLRYRAETLEGAEFFVEVEPGPGGSLSLRYGLEGSLPGPLFSFGLKFESIENLRLYLRNGYNSWDGSFYVQPEAMGEFEPGEERPETGYAMTQLLPRSGQGSLVLGFDRHERFQ
;
A
#
# COMPACT_ATOMS: atom_id res chain seq x y z
N MET A 1 3.01 15.66 4.56
CA MET A 1 3.33 14.24 4.84
C MET A 1 4.85 14.08 4.87
N LYS A 2 5.36 13.10 5.63
CA LYS A 2 6.78 12.77 5.72
C LYS A 2 6.99 11.34 5.24
N ILE A 3 8.05 11.14 4.46
CA ILE A 3 8.41 9.86 3.87
C ILE A 3 9.72 9.39 4.51
N SER A 4 9.80 8.12 4.83
CA SER A 4 11.03 7.48 5.33
C SER A 4 11.11 6.03 4.84
N TYR A 5 12.28 5.43 4.93
CA TYR A 5 12.47 4.01 4.65
C TYR A 5 13.51 3.44 5.62
N ASP A 6 13.39 2.15 5.93
CA ASP A 6 14.33 1.45 6.81
C ASP A 6 15.51 0.85 6.02
N PRO A 7 16.54 0.25 6.67
CA PRO A 7 17.65 -0.37 5.98
C PRO A 7 17.28 -1.54 5.04
N ALA A 8 16.10 -2.15 5.23
CA ALA A 8 15.56 -3.16 4.31
C ALA A 8 14.83 -2.53 3.12
N GLY A 9 14.70 -1.19 3.09
CA GLY A 9 14.01 -0.46 2.04
C GLY A 9 12.49 -0.43 2.21
N ARG A 10 11.96 -0.73 3.40
CA ARG A 10 10.53 -0.71 3.66
C ARG A 10 10.05 0.72 3.87
N LEU A 11 9.13 1.16 3.02
CA LEU A 11 8.64 2.55 2.97
C LEU A 11 7.70 2.83 4.14
N SER A 12 7.83 3.98 4.79
CA SER A 12 6.85 4.49 5.75
C SER A 12 6.37 5.88 5.35
N ILE A 13 5.08 6.13 5.54
CA ILE A 13 4.41 7.39 5.21
C ILE A 13 3.73 7.89 6.48
N GLU A 14 4.24 9.01 6.99
CA GLU A 14 3.72 9.71 8.17
C GLU A 14 2.85 10.89 7.72
N SER A 15 1.58 10.87 8.12
CA SER A 15 0.66 12.01 7.99
C SER A 15 0.23 12.51 9.36
N GLU A 16 -0.51 13.62 9.42
CA GLU A 16 -1.10 14.11 10.67
C GLU A 16 -2.26 13.22 11.18
N VAL A 17 -2.79 12.36 10.29
CA VAL A 17 -3.99 11.56 10.55
C VAL A 17 -3.61 10.12 10.93
N CYS A 18 -2.92 9.42 10.03
CA CYS A 18 -2.47 8.04 10.22
C CYS A 18 -0.99 7.90 9.81
N THR A 19 -0.35 6.86 10.31
CA THR A 19 0.98 6.45 9.84
C THR A 19 0.92 5.08 9.19
N LEU A 20 1.39 4.98 7.95
CA LEU A 20 1.53 3.72 7.21
C LEU A 20 2.97 3.23 7.37
N ARG A 21 3.19 2.06 7.95
CA ARG A 21 4.52 1.56 8.29
C ARG A 21 4.96 0.43 7.38
N HIS A 22 6.25 0.48 7.04
CA HIS A 22 7.01 -0.62 6.45
C HIS A 22 6.34 -1.29 5.25
N ALA A 23 5.89 -0.51 4.28
CA ALA A 23 5.43 -1.00 2.99
C ALA A 23 6.53 -1.86 2.34
N ALA A 24 6.18 -3.09 2.00
CA ALA A 24 7.00 -4.00 1.23
C ALA A 24 6.30 -4.36 -0.08
N PRO A 25 7.07 -4.58 -1.17
CA PRO A 25 6.52 -5.14 -2.40
C PRO A 25 5.87 -6.50 -2.17
N VAL A 26 4.79 -6.76 -2.89
CA VAL A 26 4.08 -8.03 -2.92
C VAL A 26 3.91 -8.45 -4.37
N ILE A 27 4.23 -9.71 -4.68
CA ILE A 27 4.03 -10.35 -5.98
C ILE A 27 3.20 -11.61 -5.77
N ASN A 28 2.12 -11.77 -6.53
CA ASN A 28 1.21 -12.92 -6.43
C ASN A 28 0.82 -13.21 -4.96
N GLU A 29 0.40 -12.15 -4.26
CA GLU A 29 0.02 -12.13 -2.84
C GLU A 29 1.13 -12.45 -1.82
N LYS A 30 2.35 -12.73 -2.28
CA LYS A 30 3.50 -13.01 -1.42
C LYS A 30 4.40 -11.80 -1.28
N PRO A 31 4.77 -11.39 -0.04
CA PRO A 31 5.79 -10.38 0.16
C PRO A 31 7.08 -10.75 -0.57
N LEU A 32 7.74 -9.75 -1.14
CA LEU A 32 9.04 -9.92 -1.76
C LEU A 32 10.10 -10.06 -0.65
N GLU A 33 10.47 -11.31 -0.36
CA GLU A 33 11.46 -11.62 0.66
C GLU A 33 12.89 -11.46 0.15
N ASN A 34 13.82 -11.14 1.07
CA ASN A 34 15.26 -11.04 0.81
C ASN A 34 15.63 -10.11 -0.37
N ALA A 35 14.81 -9.09 -0.61
CA ALA A 35 15.10 -8.09 -1.63
C ALA A 35 16.28 -7.22 -1.22
N SER A 36 17.21 -7.04 -2.15
CA SER A 36 18.15 -5.91 -2.10
C SER A 36 17.42 -4.65 -2.54
N THR A 37 17.62 -3.55 -1.81
CA THR A 37 16.98 -2.27 -2.10
C THR A 37 18.01 -1.20 -2.45
N GLN A 38 17.78 -0.49 -3.55
CA GLN A 38 18.50 0.71 -3.92
C GLN A 38 17.56 1.91 -3.79
N ALA A 39 17.98 2.90 -3.00
CA ALA A 39 17.24 4.15 -2.83
C ALA A 39 17.93 5.28 -3.60
N GLU A 40 17.13 6.09 -4.28
CA GLU A 40 17.56 7.28 -5.01
C GLU A 40 16.66 8.44 -4.57
N ALA A 41 17.25 9.41 -3.86
CA ALA A 41 16.56 10.65 -3.51
C ALA A 41 16.59 11.59 -4.72
N GLY A 42 15.44 12.09 -5.12
CA GLY A 42 15.32 13.11 -6.16
C GLY A 42 15.11 14.51 -5.58
N GLU A 43 14.90 15.48 -6.47
CA GLU A 43 14.61 16.85 -6.08
C GLU A 43 13.24 16.96 -5.39
N GLY A 44 13.08 17.99 -4.55
CA GLY A 44 11.78 18.31 -3.93
C GLY A 44 11.27 17.28 -2.92
N GLY A 45 12.13 16.38 -2.44
CA GLY A 45 11.73 15.30 -1.51
C GLY A 45 11.13 14.09 -2.20
N SER A 46 11.30 13.96 -3.53
CA SER A 46 10.98 12.73 -4.24
C SER A 46 11.92 11.59 -3.87
N LEU A 47 11.42 10.37 -3.96
CA LEU A 47 12.15 9.15 -3.60
C LEU A 47 11.82 8.04 -4.61
N ARG A 48 12.84 7.38 -5.14
CA ARG A 48 12.69 6.11 -5.88
C ARG A 48 13.36 4.98 -5.11
N LEU A 49 12.62 3.91 -4.88
CA LEU A 49 13.10 2.65 -4.31
C LEU A 49 13.04 1.59 -5.41
N ARG A 50 14.13 0.84 -5.58
CA ARG A 50 14.26 -0.27 -6.52
C ARG A 50 14.59 -1.54 -5.76
N TYR A 51 13.81 -2.59 -5.99
CA TYR A 51 13.90 -3.85 -5.29
C TYR A 51 14.28 -4.96 -6.27
N ARG A 52 15.35 -5.68 -5.95
CA ARG A 52 15.81 -6.86 -6.70
C ARG A 52 15.89 -8.05 -5.75
N ALA A 53 15.30 -9.16 -6.15
CA ALA A 53 15.34 -10.41 -5.41
C ALA A 53 15.51 -11.58 -6.39
N GLU A 54 16.02 -12.71 -5.91
CA GLU A 54 16.17 -13.92 -6.74
C GLU A 54 14.84 -14.36 -7.35
N THR A 55 13.74 -14.19 -6.63
CA THR A 55 12.38 -14.53 -7.08
C THR A 55 11.87 -13.70 -8.26
N LEU A 56 12.52 -12.57 -8.58
CA LEU A 56 12.19 -11.75 -9.75
C LEU A 56 12.99 -12.16 -11.00
N GLU A 57 13.99 -13.04 -10.88
CA GLU A 57 14.81 -13.58 -11.98
C GLU A 57 15.26 -12.55 -13.03
N GLY A 58 15.69 -11.37 -12.57
CA GLY A 58 16.19 -10.28 -13.42
C GLY A 58 15.18 -9.15 -13.68
N ALA A 59 13.93 -9.31 -13.29
CA ALA A 59 13.00 -8.19 -13.15
C ALA A 59 13.30 -7.36 -11.89
N GLU A 60 12.78 -6.14 -11.87
CA GLU A 60 12.90 -5.18 -10.77
C GLU A 60 11.52 -4.65 -10.41
N PHE A 61 11.20 -4.63 -9.11
CA PHE A 61 10.06 -3.88 -8.61
C PHE A 61 10.52 -2.48 -8.25
N PHE A 62 9.76 -1.45 -8.62
CA PHE A 62 10.06 -0.08 -8.21
C PHE A 62 8.89 0.56 -7.48
N VAL A 63 9.23 1.49 -6.58
CA VAL A 63 8.30 2.43 -5.95
C VAL A 63 8.87 3.82 -6.13
N GLU A 64 8.05 4.74 -6.60
CA GLU A 64 8.36 6.15 -6.70
C GLU A 64 7.35 6.93 -5.88
N VAL A 65 7.87 7.91 -5.16
CA VAL A 65 7.10 8.76 -4.28
C VAL A 65 7.40 10.20 -4.66
N GLU A 66 6.34 10.95 -4.96
CA GLU A 66 6.44 12.35 -5.34
C GLU A 66 5.53 13.19 -4.43
N PRO A 67 6.09 14.11 -3.64
CA PRO A 67 5.30 15.08 -2.89
C PRO A 67 4.50 15.99 -3.82
N GLY A 68 3.22 16.17 -3.53
CA GLY A 68 2.30 17.01 -4.28
C GLY A 68 1.85 18.25 -3.51
N PRO A 69 1.10 19.16 -4.17
CA PRO A 69 0.55 20.35 -3.54
C PRO A 69 -0.45 19.98 -2.42
N GLY A 70 -0.58 20.87 -1.44
CA GLY A 70 -1.56 20.70 -0.34
C GLY A 70 -1.26 19.51 0.57
N GLY A 71 -0.02 19.00 0.57
CA GLY A 71 0.38 17.84 1.37
C GLY A 71 -0.06 16.49 0.80
N SER A 72 -0.51 16.46 -0.47
CA SER A 72 -0.73 15.22 -1.21
C SER A 72 0.58 14.50 -1.51
N LEU A 73 0.49 13.21 -1.83
CA LEU A 73 1.62 12.37 -2.16
C LEU A 73 1.18 11.41 -3.28
N SER A 74 1.92 11.41 -4.39
CA SER A 74 1.75 10.44 -5.45
C SER A 74 2.67 9.26 -5.18
N LEU A 75 2.13 8.05 -5.29
CA LEU A 75 2.86 6.81 -5.14
C LEU A 75 2.65 5.97 -6.39
N ARG A 76 3.72 5.79 -7.17
CA ARG A 76 3.73 4.96 -8.38
C ARG A 76 4.57 3.72 -8.11
N TYR A 77 4.08 2.55 -8.47
CA TYR A 77 4.87 1.33 -8.40
C TYR A 77 4.64 0.47 -9.63
N GLY A 78 5.60 -0.38 -9.92
CA GLY A 78 5.58 -1.20 -11.12
C GLY A 78 6.66 -2.26 -11.12
N LEU A 79 6.62 -3.05 -12.18
CA LEU A 79 7.60 -4.08 -12.49
C LEU A 79 8.28 -3.74 -13.81
N GLU A 80 9.60 -3.71 -13.82
CA GLU A 80 10.44 -3.53 -15.01
C GLU A 80 11.17 -4.85 -15.30
N GLY A 81 11.14 -5.31 -16.56
CA GLY A 81 11.75 -6.57 -16.99
C GLY A 81 10.76 -7.73 -17.16
N SER A 82 11.30 -8.93 -17.38
CA SER A 82 10.51 -10.14 -17.61
C SER A 82 10.48 -11.00 -16.34
N LEU A 83 9.28 -11.39 -15.91
CA LEU A 83 9.11 -12.37 -14.83
C LEU A 83 9.22 -13.81 -15.36
N PRO A 84 9.67 -14.76 -14.53
CA PRO A 84 9.82 -16.16 -14.92
C PRO A 84 8.49 -16.93 -15.03
N GLY A 85 7.39 -16.33 -14.58
CA GLY A 85 6.08 -16.95 -14.54
C GLY A 85 4.93 -15.96 -14.69
N PRO A 86 3.67 -16.44 -14.64
CA PRO A 86 2.50 -15.59 -14.74
C PRO A 86 2.43 -14.58 -13.59
N LEU A 87 2.07 -13.35 -13.93
CA LEU A 87 1.75 -12.29 -12.98
C LEU A 87 0.23 -12.28 -12.77
N PHE A 88 -0.22 -12.62 -11.57
CA PHE A 88 -1.61 -12.58 -11.15
C PHE A 88 -1.92 -11.30 -10.39
N SER A 89 -1.04 -10.88 -9.48
CA SER A 89 -1.18 -9.65 -8.70
C SER A 89 0.19 -9.07 -8.33
N PHE A 90 0.25 -7.76 -8.12
CA PHE A 90 1.41 -7.11 -7.48
C PHE A 90 0.98 -5.81 -6.81
N GLY A 91 1.73 -5.38 -5.80
CA GLY A 91 1.43 -4.13 -5.10
C GLY A 91 2.32 -3.91 -3.90
N LEU A 92 1.83 -3.09 -2.98
CA LEU A 92 2.46 -2.82 -1.69
C LEU A 92 1.60 -3.34 -0.55
N LYS A 93 2.25 -3.92 0.45
CA LYS A 93 1.64 -4.27 1.74
C LYS A 93 2.32 -3.52 2.84
N PHE A 94 1.56 -2.71 3.57
CA PHE A 94 2.00 -2.08 4.80
C PHE A 94 1.93 -3.09 5.95
N GLU A 95 2.95 -3.11 6.80
CA GLU A 95 3.00 -3.99 7.97
C GLU A 95 1.98 -3.56 9.02
N SER A 96 1.82 -2.24 9.20
CA SER A 96 0.85 -1.69 10.14
C SER A 96 0.34 -0.31 9.72
N ILE A 97 -0.83 0.03 10.24
CA ILE A 97 -1.43 1.37 10.15
C ILE A 97 -1.67 1.87 11.56
N GLU A 98 -0.94 2.91 11.97
CA GLU A 98 -1.04 3.52 13.30
C GLU A 98 -2.12 4.61 13.32
N ASN A 99 -2.72 4.82 14.51
CA ASN A 99 -3.84 5.75 14.75
C ASN A 99 -5.11 5.46 13.93
N LEU A 100 -5.23 4.30 13.28
CA LEU A 100 -6.45 3.91 12.56
C LEU A 100 -7.60 3.61 13.52
N ARG A 101 -8.82 4.05 13.16
CA ARG A 101 -10.08 3.65 13.83
C ARG A 101 -11.04 2.97 12.87
N LEU A 102 -11.26 3.56 11.71
CA LEU A 102 -12.15 3.02 10.68
C LEU A 102 -11.49 3.15 9.33
N TYR A 103 -11.75 2.21 8.43
CA TYR A 103 -11.49 2.39 7.01
C TYR A 103 -12.76 2.20 6.18
N LEU A 104 -12.93 2.98 5.12
CA LEU A 104 -13.99 2.78 4.15
C LEU A 104 -13.63 1.59 3.25
N ARG A 105 -14.45 0.55 3.30
CA ARG A 105 -14.39 -0.60 2.40
C ARG A 105 -15.44 -0.41 1.32
N ASN A 106 -15.01 -0.32 0.07
CA ASN A 106 -15.93 -0.37 -1.07
C ASN A 106 -15.98 -1.78 -1.63
N GLY A 107 -17.18 -2.23 -1.97
CA GLY A 107 -17.39 -3.42 -2.76
C GLY A 107 -16.97 -3.24 -4.21
N TYR A 108 -16.82 -4.35 -4.93
CA TYR A 108 -16.39 -4.35 -6.32
C TYR A 108 -17.55 -4.02 -7.25
N ASN A 109 -18.70 -4.65 -7.02
CA ASN A 109 -19.91 -4.47 -7.79
C ASN A 109 -20.83 -3.43 -7.15
N SER A 110 -21.74 -2.90 -7.96
CA SER A 110 -22.75 -1.93 -7.52
C SER A 110 -23.64 -2.39 -6.36
N TRP A 111 -23.76 -3.72 -6.15
CA TRP A 111 -24.58 -4.30 -5.08
C TRP A 111 -23.77 -4.73 -3.83
N ASP A 112 -22.44 -4.69 -3.88
CA ASP A 112 -21.58 -5.14 -2.77
C ASP A 112 -21.54 -4.14 -1.60
N GLY A 113 -22.12 -2.96 -1.79
CA GLY A 113 -22.21 -1.89 -0.79
C GLY A 113 -20.87 -1.22 -0.49
N SER A 114 -20.92 -0.15 0.31
CA SER A 114 -19.72 0.52 0.84
C SER A 114 -19.99 0.95 2.26
N PHE A 115 -19.10 0.58 3.17
CA PHE A 115 -19.31 0.79 4.61
C PHE A 115 -17.97 0.92 5.33
N TYR A 116 -18.03 1.52 6.52
CA TYR A 116 -16.85 1.63 7.37
C TYR A 116 -16.63 0.36 8.17
N VAL A 117 -15.39 -0.11 8.16
CA VAL A 117 -14.93 -1.27 8.93
C VAL A 117 -14.06 -0.79 10.09
N GLN A 118 -14.32 -1.34 11.27
CA GLN A 118 -13.49 -1.14 12.47
C GLN A 118 -12.56 -2.34 12.66
N PRO A 119 -11.24 -2.21 12.42
CA PRO A 119 -10.30 -3.33 12.53
C PRO A 119 -10.33 -4.04 13.88
N GLU A 120 -10.51 -3.30 14.99
CA GLU A 120 -10.51 -3.92 16.32
C GLU A 120 -11.74 -4.78 16.57
N ALA A 121 -12.88 -4.48 15.92
CA ALA A 121 -14.07 -5.33 15.97
C ALA A 121 -13.90 -6.60 15.11
N MET A 122 -12.88 -6.65 14.24
CA MET A 122 -12.62 -7.84 13.42
C MET A 122 -12.02 -9.01 14.21
N GLY A 123 -11.51 -8.77 15.42
CA GLY A 123 -11.07 -9.83 16.33
C GLY A 123 -12.20 -10.71 16.85
N GLU A 124 -13.46 -10.30 16.65
CA GLU A 124 -14.66 -11.02 17.08
C GLU A 124 -15.17 -12.02 16.04
N PHE A 125 -14.58 -12.05 14.83
CA PHE A 125 -15.03 -12.94 13.75
C PHE A 125 -14.62 -14.40 14.00
N GLU A 126 -15.59 -15.31 13.91
CA GLU A 126 -15.35 -16.75 14.08
C GLU A 126 -14.57 -17.36 12.90
N PRO A 127 -13.88 -18.50 13.11
CA PRO A 127 -13.25 -19.24 12.02
C PRO A 127 -14.27 -19.62 10.92
N GLY A 128 -14.11 -19.05 9.73
CA GLY A 128 -14.97 -19.32 8.56
C GLY A 128 -15.95 -18.20 8.22
N GLU A 129 -16.08 -17.16 9.06
CA GLU A 129 -16.83 -15.95 8.69
C GLU A 129 -16.09 -15.15 7.62
N GLU A 130 -16.84 -14.66 6.62
CA GLU A 130 -16.29 -13.79 5.59
C GLU A 130 -15.87 -12.46 6.22
N ARG A 131 -14.56 -12.23 6.25
CA ARG A 131 -14.01 -11.01 6.81
C ARG A 131 -14.00 -9.93 5.73
N PRO A 132 -14.47 -8.71 6.02
CA PRO A 132 -14.40 -7.59 5.08
C PRO A 132 -12.97 -7.03 4.95
N GLU A 133 -11.99 -7.88 4.65
CA GLU A 133 -10.57 -7.53 4.55
C GLU A 133 -10.24 -6.83 3.23
N THR A 134 -10.96 -7.18 2.16
CA THR A 134 -10.71 -6.64 0.83
C THR A 134 -11.73 -5.56 0.47
N GLY A 135 -11.21 -4.36 0.20
CA GLY A 135 -11.92 -3.26 -0.43
C GLY A 135 -11.34 -2.94 -1.80
N TYR A 136 -12.16 -2.41 -2.68
CA TYR A 136 -11.76 -2.05 -4.03
C TYR A 136 -11.76 -0.52 -4.19
N ALA A 137 -10.95 -0.02 -5.13
CA ALA A 137 -10.82 1.41 -5.43
C ALA A 137 -10.35 2.25 -4.23
N MET A 138 -10.96 3.42 -4.01
CA MET A 138 -10.51 4.42 -3.04
C MET A 138 -10.73 3.97 -1.58
N THR A 139 -9.69 3.99 -0.75
CA THR A 139 -9.81 3.71 0.69
C THR A 139 -9.66 4.98 1.51
N GLN A 140 -10.67 5.32 2.33
CA GLN A 140 -10.56 6.41 3.31
C GLN A 140 -10.23 5.83 4.68
N LEU A 141 -9.19 6.35 5.34
CA LEU A 141 -8.78 6.01 6.70
C LEU A 141 -9.18 7.14 7.65
N LEU A 142 -9.89 6.77 8.72
CA LEU A 142 -10.32 7.69 9.77
C LEU A 142 -9.50 7.46 11.04
N PRO A 143 -8.99 8.53 11.66
CA PRO A 143 -8.12 8.39 12.81
C PRO A 143 -8.91 8.07 14.09
N ARG A 144 -8.21 7.51 15.07
CA ARG A 144 -8.71 7.32 16.44
C ARG A 144 -8.67 8.61 17.24
N SER A 145 -7.63 9.42 17.02
CA SER A 145 -7.43 10.71 17.66
C SER A 145 -7.07 11.78 16.63
N GLY A 146 -7.53 13.01 16.84
CA GLY A 146 -7.36 14.12 15.89
C GLY A 146 -8.56 14.33 14.95
N GLN A 147 -8.40 15.23 13.98
CA GLN A 147 -9.39 15.54 12.95
C GLN A 147 -8.88 15.18 11.56
N GLY A 148 -9.81 15.03 10.60
CA GLY A 148 -9.49 14.76 9.20
C GLY A 148 -9.54 13.28 8.82
N SER A 149 -9.02 12.99 7.63
CA SER A 149 -8.94 11.63 7.08
C SER A 149 -7.78 11.52 6.09
N LEU A 150 -7.21 10.32 5.95
CA LEU A 150 -6.27 10.00 4.86
C LEU A 150 -7.05 9.27 3.76
N VAL A 151 -6.92 9.72 2.51
CA VAL A 151 -7.56 9.06 1.36
C VAL A 151 -6.48 8.45 0.48
N LEU A 152 -6.60 7.15 0.24
CA LEU A 152 -5.78 6.39 -0.69
C LEU A 152 -6.61 6.18 -1.96
N GLY A 153 -6.31 6.96 -2.99
CA GLY A 153 -6.88 6.79 -4.33
C GLY A 153 -5.92 6.03 -5.24
N PHE A 154 -6.45 5.40 -6.28
CA PHE A 154 -5.67 4.70 -7.28
C PHE A 154 -6.09 5.16 -8.67
N ASP A 155 -5.11 5.50 -9.51
CA ASP A 155 -5.33 5.60 -10.94
C ASP A 155 -5.48 4.18 -11.49
N ARG A 156 -6.70 3.86 -11.90
CA ARG A 156 -7.15 2.49 -12.17
C ARG A 156 -6.29 1.81 -13.25
N HIS A 157 -5.69 0.67 -12.89
CA HIS A 157 -5.17 -0.28 -13.87
C HIS A 157 -6.27 -1.33 -14.14
N GLU A 158 -6.80 -1.43 -15.36
CA GLU A 158 -7.99 -2.26 -15.64
C GLU A 158 -7.77 -3.77 -15.44
N ARG A 159 -6.52 -4.23 -15.36
CA ARG A 159 -6.13 -5.66 -15.41
C ARG A 159 -5.72 -6.30 -14.07
N PHE A 160 -5.26 -5.51 -13.10
CA PHE A 160 -4.70 -6.02 -11.84
C PHE A 160 -5.29 -5.20 -10.69
N GLN A 161 -6.43 -5.65 -10.18
CA GLN A 161 -7.08 -5.09 -8.97
C GLN A 161 -6.88 -6.03 -7.81
#